data_AF-A0A6I9MQA7-F1
#
_entry.id   AF-A0A6I9MQA7-F1
#
_cell.length_a   1.000
_cell.length_b   1.000
_cell.length_c   1.000
_cell.angle_alpha   90.00
_cell.angle_beta   90.00
_cell.angle_gamma   90.00
#
_symmetry.space_group_name_H-M   'P 1'
#
loop_
_entity.id
_entity.type
_entity.pdbx_description
1 polymer ?
#
loop_
_entity_poly.entity_id
_entity_poly.type
_entity_poly.pdbx_seq_one_letter_code
_entity_poly.pdbx_strand_id
1 'polypeptide(L)'
;MSNRSSRRKKDPVERQPSCVDDTRIDAGDIVEKIVQSQNFSDSSNNEDSNLRLFVSKDGTTALSGTQLSNRGTPGIFEPVVIETH
;
A
#
# COMPACT_ATOMS: atom_id res chain seq x y z
N MET A 1 9.32 -59.71 -33.10
CA MET A 1 8.71 -58.98 -31.96
C MET A 1 8.74 -57.50 -32.28
N SER A 2 7.59 -56.89 -32.57
CA SER A 2 7.52 -55.51 -33.06
C SER A 2 7.15 -54.57 -31.91
N ASN A 3 8.11 -53.80 -31.41
CA ASN A 3 7.88 -52.76 -30.41
C ASN A 3 7.22 -51.55 -31.09
N ARG A 4 5.89 -51.44 -31.01
CA ARG A 4 5.20 -50.19 -31.31
C ARG A 4 5.00 -49.43 -30.01
N SER A 5 5.83 -48.39 -29.85
CA SER A 5 5.67 -47.34 -28.85
C SER A 5 4.24 -46.82 -28.87
N SER A 6 3.46 -47.16 -27.85
CA SER A 6 2.11 -46.62 -27.66
C SER A 6 2.25 -45.16 -27.25
N ARG A 7 2.18 -44.28 -28.25
CA ARG A 7 2.06 -42.84 -28.07
C ARG A 7 0.73 -42.62 -27.35
N ARG A 8 0.75 -42.57 -26.01
CA ARG A 8 -0.42 -42.19 -25.21
C ARG A 8 -0.92 -40.86 -25.74
N LYS A 9 -2.06 -40.86 -26.43
CA LYS A 9 -2.85 -39.67 -26.65
C LYS A 9 -3.11 -39.10 -25.26
N LYS A 10 -2.53 -37.95 -24.94
CA LYS A 10 -2.99 -37.19 -23.78
C LYS A 10 -4.34 -36.67 -24.19
N ASP A 11 -5.39 -37.33 -23.71
CA ASP A 11 -6.73 -36.77 -23.82
C ASP A 11 -6.69 -35.37 -23.19
N PRO A 12 -7.30 -34.36 -23.83
CA PRO A 12 -7.40 -33.04 -23.23
C PRO A 12 -8.21 -33.22 -21.94
N VAL A 13 -7.52 -33.13 -20.80
CA VAL A 13 -8.18 -33.05 -19.50
C VAL A 13 -9.04 -31.79 -19.57
N GLU A 14 -10.35 -31.98 -19.64
CA GLU A 14 -11.33 -30.91 -19.49
C GLU A 14 -10.98 -30.21 -18.18
N ARG A 15 -10.43 -29.00 -18.29
CA ARG A 15 -9.99 -28.22 -17.14
C ARG A 15 -11.26 -27.86 -16.38
N GLN A 16 -11.51 -28.59 -15.30
CA GLN A 16 -12.56 -28.25 -14.34
C GLN A 16 -12.35 -26.78 -13.97
N PRO A 17 -13.36 -25.91 -14.15
CA PRO A 17 -13.23 -24.50 -13.82
C PRO A 17 -12.84 -24.41 -12.35
N SER A 18 -11.69 -23.80 -12.11
CA SER A 18 -11.22 -23.59 -10.76
C SER A 18 -12.05 -22.48 -10.13
N CYS A 19 -12.33 -22.55 -8.83
CA CYS A 19 -12.96 -21.44 -8.08
C CYS A 19 -12.20 -20.09 -8.26
N VAL A 20 -10.92 -20.17 -8.66
CA VAL A 20 -10.10 -19.00 -8.99
C VAL A 20 -10.43 -18.41 -10.37
N ASP A 21 -10.97 -19.19 -11.32
CA ASP A 21 -11.23 -18.75 -12.69
C ASP A 21 -12.43 -17.78 -12.75
N ASP A 22 -13.44 -18.02 -11.92
CA ASP A 22 -14.64 -17.16 -11.83
C ASP A 22 -14.36 -15.80 -11.15
N THR A 23 -13.24 -15.71 -10.44
CA THR A 23 -12.80 -14.49 -9.72
C THR A 23 -11.55 -13.85 -10.33
N ARG A 24 -11.00 -14.43 -11.42
CA ARG A 24 -9.88 -13.84 -12.15
C ARG A 24 -10.37 -12.62 -12.93
N ILE A 25 -9.83 -11.46 -12.57
CA ILE A 25 -10.08 -10.20 -13.26
C ILE A 25 -8.86 -9.87 -14.11
N ASP A 26 -9.06 -9.30 -15.31
CA ASP A 26 -7.96 -8.84 -16.13
C ASP A 26 -7.21 -7.69 -15.43
N ALA A 27 -5.89 -7.74 -15.48
CA ALA A 27 -5.07 -6.70 -14.89
C ALA A 27 -5.25 -5.35 -15.61
N GLY A 28 -5.49 -5.38 -16.94
CA GLY A 28 -5.78 -4.19 -17.73
C GLY A 28 -7.03 -3.48 -17.25
N ASP A 29 -8.12 -4.22 -17.06
CA ASP A 29 -9.40 -3.69 -16.55
C ASP A 29 -9.25 -3.03 -15.17
N ILE A 30 -8.45 -3.63 -14.27
CA ILE A 30 -8.18 -3.07 -12.94
C ILE A 30 -7.35 -1.78 -13.04
N VAL A 31 -6.32 -1.78 -13.89
CA VAL A 31 -5.46 -0.60 -14.10
C VAL A 31 -6.26 0.56 -14.69
N GLU A 32 -7.09 0.31 -15.71
CA GLU A 32 -7.93 1.32 -16.33
C GLU A 32 -8.89 1.94 -15.30
N LYS A 33 -9.52 1.10 -14.48
CA LYS A 33 -10.41 1.58 -13.42
C LYS A 33 -9.68 2.47 -12.43
N ILE A 34 -8.46 2.14 -12.04
CA ILE A 34 -7.64 2.97 -11.14
C ILE A 34 -7.31 4.31 -11.81
N VAL A 35 -6.89 4.29 -13.08
CA VAL A 35 -6.55 5.50 -13.84
C VAL A 35 -7.76 6.44 -14.01
N GLN A 36 -8.96 5.89 -14.16
CA GLN A 36 -10.17 6.71 -14.31
C GLN A 36 -10.74 7.21 -12.97
N SER A 37 -10.56 6.44 -11.90
CA SER A 37 -11.21 6.72 -10.61
C SER A 37 -10.41 7.65 -9.70
N GLN A 38 -9.10 7.80 -9.95
CA GLN A 38 -8.21 8.60 -9.11
C GLN A 38 -7.89 9.95 -9.76
N ASN A 39 -7.76 10.97 -8.91
CA ASN A 39 -7.21 12.25 -9.33
C ASN A 39 -5.67 12.19 -9.27
N PHE A 40 -5.00 12.18 -10.41
CA PHE A 40 -3.53 12.22 -10.50
C PHE A 40 -2.99 13.66 -10.58
N SER A 41 -3.86 14.66 -10.57
CA SER A 41 -3.48 16.07 -10.67
C SER A 41 -2.97 16.62 -9.33
N ASP A 42 -3.21 15.91 -8.23
CA ASP A 42 -2.65 16.26 -6.93
C ASP A 42 -1.16 15.91 -6.90
N SER A 43 -0.33 16.86 -7.33
CA SER A 43 1.09 16.91 -6.96
C SER A 43 1.22 17.45 -5.52
N SER A 44 0.39 16.94 -4.59
CA SER A 44 0.40 17.31 -3.18
C SER A 44 1.76 16.94 -2.60
N ASN A 45 2.72 17.84 -2.81
CA ASN A 45 4.00 17.88 -2.16
C ASN A 45 3.69 18.38 -0.76
N ASN A 46 3.09 17.52 0.08
CA ASN A 46 2.70 17.86 1.44
C ASN A 46 3.93 17.98 2.36
N GLU A 47 5.07 18.37 1.79
CA GLU A 47 6.30 18.79 2.48
C GLU A 47 6.01 19.99 3.39
N ASP A 48 4.97 20.77 3.09
CA ASP A 48 4.48 21.88 3.91
C ASP A 48 3.62 21.43 5.11
N SER A 49 3.42 20.11 5.32
CA SER A 49 2.67 19.62 6.49
C SER A 49 3.27 20.08 7.80
N ASN A 50 4.54 20.50 7.80
CA ASN A 50 5.25 21.04 8.95
C ASN A 50 5.11 20.11 10.17
N LEU A 51 5.05 18.79 9.95
CA LEU A 51 4.85 17.82 11.03
C LEU A 51 6.13 17.72 11.85
N ARG A 52 5.98 17.87 13.17
CA ARG A 52 7.05 17.68 14.13
C ARG A 52 6.66 16.56 15.09
N LEU A 53 7.63 15.70 15.41
CA LEU A 53 7.48 14.68 16.43
C LEU A 53 7.66 15.34 17.80
N PHE A 54 6.78 15.00 18.74
CA PHE A 54 6.88 15.39 20.12
C PHE A 54 6.93 14.16 21.01
N VAL A 55 7.63 14.28 22.14
CA VAL A 55 7.82 13.25 23.15
C VAL A 55 7.46 13.80 24.52
N SER A 56 6.68 13.06 25.28
CA SER A 56 6.34 13.40 26.65
C SER A 56 7.26 12.74 27.67
N LYS A 57 7.20 13.22 28.92
CA LYS A 57 8.02 12.69 30.02
C LYS A 57 7.83 11.20 30.31
N ASP A 58 6.66 10.65 29.96
CA ASP A 58 6.32 9.23 30.09
C ASP A 58 6.79 8.39 28.89
N GLY A 59 7.40 9.01 27.87
CA GLY A 59 7.88 8.35 26.66
C GLY A 59 6.83 8.20 25.55
N THR A 60 5.59 8.67 25.77
CA THR A 60 4.58 8.70 24.71
C THR A 60 5.00 9.68 23.61
N THR A 61 4.65 9.40 22.35
CA THR A 61 4.98 10.27 21.21
C THR A 61 3.73 10.72 20.46
N ALA A 62 3.80 11.92 19.87
CA ALA A 62 2.73 12.50 19.06
C ALA A 62 3.32 13.23 17.84
N LEU A 63 2.63 13.16 16.70
CA LEU A 63 2.98 13.87 15.47
C LEU A 63 1.95 14.97 15.22
N SER A 64 2.38 16.22 15.10
CA SER A 64 1.49 17.37 14.90
C SER A 64 2.17 18.48 14.08
N GLY A 65 1.39 19.38 13.49
CA GLY A 65 1.93 20.52 12.73
C GLY A 65 2.68 21.53 13.60
N THR A 66 3.53 22.36 13.00
CA THR A 66 4.39 23.37 13.68
C THR A 66 3.63 24.35 14.57
N GLN A 67 2.34 24.57 14.31
CA GLN A 67 1.48 25.42 15.12
C GLN A 67 0.66 24.59 16.12
N LEU A 68 1.34 23.89 17.04
CA LEU A 68 0.69 23.51 18.29
C LEU A 68 0.44 24.81 19.06
N SER A 69 -0.71 25.44 18.79
CA SER A 69 -1.29 26.40 19.71
C SER A 69 -1.35 25.70 21.06
N ASN A 70 -0.54 26.20 22.00
CA ASN A 70 -0.26 25.71 23.34
C ASN A 70 -1.51 25.68 24.26
N ARG A 71 -2.68 25.34 23.71
CA ARG A 71 -4.01 25.49 24.31
C ARG A 71 -4.45 24.28 25.12
N GLY A 72 -3.56 23.31 25.32
CA GLY A 72 -3.73 22.23 26.28
C GLY A 72 -2.41 21.98 26.99
N THR A 73 -2.24 22.64 28.15
CA THR A 73 -1.15 22.43 29.13
C THR A 73 0.29 22.53 28.59
N PRO A 74 0.99 23.65 28.84
CA PRO A 74 2.43 23.75 28.60
C PRO A 74 3.17 22.62 29.36
N GLY A 75 3.98 21.83 28.66
CA GLY A 75 4.97 20.94 29.30
C GLY A 75 4.63 19.44 29.38
N ILE A 76 3.63 18.94 28.64
CA ILE A 76 3.45 17.49 28.50
C ILE A 76 4.39 16.94 27.44
N PHE A 77 4.49 17.60 26.28
CA PHE A 77 5.18 17.11 25.09
C PHE A 77 6.22 18.11 24.61
N GLU A 78 7.45 17.66 24.45
CA GLU A 78 8.59 18.43 23.94
C GLU A 78 8.97 17.95 22.54
N PRO A 79 9.40 18.84 21.65
CA PRO A 79 9.58 18.47 20.28
C PRO A 79 10.97 17.90 19.98
N VAL A 80 11.02 16.88 19.12
CA VAL A 80 12.24 16.19 18.72
C VAL A 80 13.02 17.03 17.71
N VAL A 81 14.35 17.00 17.81
CA VAL A 81 15.30 17.58 16.84
C VAL A 81 16.10 16.42 16.25
N ILE A 82 16.16 16.34 14.92
CA ILE A 82 16.96 15.34 14.21
C ILE A 82 18.01 16.11 13.41
N GLU A 83 19.28 15.91 13.73
CA GLU A 83 20.40 16.47 12.98
C GLU A 83 20.79 15.51 11.84
N THR A 84 20.98 16.04 10.64
CA THR A 84 21.52 15.30 9.50
C THR A 84 23.00 15.65 9.34
N HIS A 85 23.88 14.65 9.36
CA HIS A 85 25.32 14.78 9.18
C HIS A 85 25.74 14.73 7.71
#